data_AF-A0A534U350-F1
#
_entry.id   AF-A0A534U350-F1
#
_cell.length_a   1.000
_cell.length_b   1.000
_cell.length_c   1.000
_cell.angle_alpha   90.00
_cell.angle_beta   90.00
_cell.angle_gamma   90.00
#
_symmetry.space_group_name_H-M   'P 1'
#
loop_
_entity.id
_entity.type
_entity.pdbx_description
1 polymer ?
#
loop_
_entity_poly.entity_id
_entity_poly.type
_entity_poly.pdbx_seq_one_letter_code
_entity_poly.pdbx_strand_id
1 'polypeptide(L)'
;MLRSGAGRPPPLSRARPRRSRRSGHRRPRCTARSRRGSGALRPRVGAPMLRTLTLYLHPVAGLAAIALAGYDARLGLRSRSTARDAGAARRRHAALGPWLYALMVLNWAGGLATMAWLRPEETAGTGHFTIGTVIVAVLTVGAVLSRWVPVAPAARTIHPLLGAAALLLCGFQVFLGLQLLP
;
A
#
# COMPACT_ATOMS: atom_id res chain seq x y z
N MET A 1 -54.83 32.03 0.40
CA MET A 1 -54.52 32.91 -0.75
C MET A 1 -54.28 32.03 -1.98
N LEU A 2 -55.07 32.26 -3.02
CA LEU A 2 -55.13 31.52 -4.30
C LEU A 2 -54.14 32.10 -5.33
N ARG A 3 -53.61 31.24 -6.22
CA ARG A 3 -53.37 31.46 -7.68
C ARG A 3 -52.51 30.28 -8.20
N SER A 4 -53.03 29.33 -8.98
CA SER A 4 -53.49 29.39 -10.39
C SER A 4 -52.47 29.96 -11.36
N GLY A 5 -51.96 29.10 -12.24
CA GLY A 5 -51.14 29.46 -13.40
C GLY A 5 -51.07 28.30 -14.39
N ALA A 6 -52.10 28.17 -15.22
CA ALA A 6 -52.15 27.27 -16.38
C ALA A 6 -51.65 28.00 -17.63
N GLY A 7 -50.97 27.28 -18.53
CA GLY A 7 -50.63 27.73 -19.89
C GLY A 7 -50.22 26.56 -20.78
N ARG A 8 -51.12 26.16 -21.70
CA ARG A 8 -50.91 25.21 -22.82
C ARG A 8 -50.79 26.01 -24.17
N PRO A 9 -50.74 25.40 -25.37
CA PRO A 9 -49.60 25.02 -26.25
C PRO A 9 -49.77 25.72 -27.66
N PRO A 10 -49.59 25.13 -28.87
CA PRO A 10 -48.63 24.22 -29.57
C PRO A 10 -48.05 24.99 -30.84
N PRO A 11 -47.86 24.48 -32.10
CA PRO A 11 -47.59 23.15 -32.70
C PRO A 11 -46.46 23.10 -33.80
N LEU A 12 -46.07 21.87 -34.17
CA LEU A 12 -45.73 21.31 -35.52
C LEU A 12 -44.64 21.93 -36.43
N SER A 13 -43.79 21.06 -36.99
CA SER A 13 -43.76 20.73 -38.44
C SER A 13 -42.33 20.55 -38.99
N ARG A 14 -42.00 19.34 -39.46
CA ARG A 14 -41.84 19.02 -40.90
C ARG A 14 -41.06 17.71 -41.10
N ALA A 15 -41.73 16.81 -41.79
CA ALA A 15 -41.15 15.71 -42.52
C ALA A 15 -40.19 16.18 -43.62
N ARG A 16 -39.19 15.37 -43.95
CA ARG A 16 -38.91 15.05 -45.36
C ARG A 16 -38.19 13.70 -45.55
N PRO A 17 -38.52 12.95 -46.61
CA PRO A 17 -37.98 11.63 -46.90
C PRO A 17 -36.98 11.63 -48.09
N ARG A 18 -36.52 10.42 -48.42
CA ARG A 18 -36.18 9.86 -49.75
C ARG A 18 -34.71 9.83 -50.25
N ARG A 19 -34.28 8.58 -50.45
CA ARG A 19 -33.69 7.96 -51.68
C ARG A 19 -32.32 8.43 -52.17
N SER A 20 -31.39 7.49 -52.28
CA SER A 20 -31.10 6.68 -53.51
C SER A 20 -29.70 6.04 -53.39
N ARG A 21 -29.61 4.71 -53.43
CA ARG A 21 -29.12 3.92 -54.58
C ARG A 21 -27.82 4.46 -55.22
N ARG A 22 -26.70 3.76 -54.98
CA ARG A 22 -25.79 3.40 -56.07
C ARG A 22 -25.03 2.10 -55.78
N SER A 23 -25.32 1.15 -56.65
CA SER A 23 -24.63 -0.12 -56.85
C SER A 23 -23.41 0.10 -57.75
N GLY A 24 -22.32 -0.62 -57.50
CA GLY A 24 -21.19 -0.75 -58.43
C GLY A 24 -19.96 -1.30 -57.69
N HIS A 25 -19.74 -2.62 -57.67
CA HIS A 25 -19.01 -3.43 -58.68
C HIS A 25 -17.50 -3.58 -58.40
N ARG A 26 -17.13 -4.83 -58.06
CA ARG A 26 -15.89 -5.59 -58.39
C ARG A 26 -14.55 -4.98 -57.88
N ARG A 27 -13.71 -5.68 -57.13
CA ARG A 27 -13.07 -6.99 -57.44
C ARG A 27 -12.52 -7.66 -56.16
N PRO A 28 -12.49 -9.01 -56.08
CA PRO A 28 -11.68 -9.72 -55.10
C PRO A 28 -10.26 -9.91 -55.66
N ARG A 29 -9.24 -9.48 -54.92
CA ARG A 29 -7.86 -9.95 -55.11
C ARG A 29 -7.48 -10.84 -53.95
N CYS A 30 -7.43 -12.14 -54.21
CA CYS A 30 -6.50 -13.03 -53.54
C CYS A 30 -5.08 -12.59 -53.91
N THR A 31 -4.22 -12.41 -52.90
CA THR A 31 -2.88 -13.02 -52.82
C THR A 31 -2.21 -12.69 -51.48
N ALA A 32 -1.39 -13.64 -51.03
CA ALA A 32 -0.31 -13.46 -50.06
C ALA A 32 -0.68 -13.35 -48.57
N ARG A 33 -1.13 -14.50 -48.04
CA ARG A 33 -0.48 -15.21 -46.92
C ARG A 33 0.89 -14.60 -46.55
N SER A 34 0.92 -13.78 -45.49
CA SER A 34 2.09 -13.68 -44.62
C SER A 34 1.65 -13.90 -43.18
N ARG A 35 1.55 -15.19 -42.80
CA ARG A 35 1.68 -15.61 -41.41
C ARG A 35 3.13 -15.32 -41.00
N ARG A 36 3.44 -14.07 -40.69
CA ARG A 36 4.67 -13.71 -40.00
C ARG A 36 4.41 -13.83 -38.51
N GLY A 37 5.00 -14.89 -37.96
CA GLY A 37 5.24 -15.16 -36.55
C GLY A 37 4.40 -14.35 -35.58
N SER A 38 3.26 -14.91 -35.18
CA SER A 38 2.89 -14.87 -33.77
C SER A 38 4.07 -15.49 -33.02
N GLY A 39 5.04 -14.66 -32.64
CA GLY A 39 5.96 -14.97 -31.58
C GLY A 39 5.07 -15.17 -30.37
N ALA A 40 4.63 -16.41 -30.17
CA ALA A 40 4.10 -16.87 -28.92
C ALA A 40 5.24 -16.63 -27.94
N LEU A 41 5.19 -15.46 -27.29
CA LEU A 41 5.81 -15.21 -26.01
C LEU A 41 5.32 -16.34 -25.14
N ARG A 42 6.10 -17.43 -25.12
CA ARG A 42 5.94 -18.50 -24.15
C ARG A 42 5.81 -17.77 -22.82
N PRO A 43 4.70 -17.91 -22.08
CA PRO A 43 4.63 -17.33 -20.75
C PRO A 43 5.84 -17.89 -20.01
N ARG A 44 6.79 -17.01 -19.63
CA ARG A 44 7.95 -17.41 -18.84
C ARG A 44 7.38 -18.19 -17.66
N VAL A 45 7.68 -19.47 -17.56
CA VAL A 45 7.15 -20.35 -16.51
C VAL A 45 7.54 -19.84 -15.11
N GLY A 46 8.53 -18.92 -15.01
CA GLY A 46 8.87 -18.19 -13.79
C GLY A 46 8.11 -16.87 -13.51
N ALA A 47 7.39 -16.29 -14.47
CA ALA A 47 6.64 -15.05 -14.28
C ALA A 47 5.48 -15.15 -13.25
N PRO A 48 4.67 -16.24 -13.21
CA PRO A 48 3.61 -16.35 -12.21
C PRO A 48 4.16 -16.61 -10.80
N MET A 49 5.21 -17.43 -10.67
CA MET A 49 5.84 -17.71 -9.38
C MET A 49 6.52 -16.46 -8.80
N LEU A 50 7.24 -15.71 -9.62
CA LEU A 50 7.87 -14.45 -9.20
C LEU A 50 6.82 -13.43 -8.75
N ARG A 51 5.72 -13.30 -9.50
CA ARG A 51 4.60 -12.41 -9.15
C ARG A 51 3.96 -12.79 -7.81
N THR A 52 3.69 -14.08 -7.59
CA THR A 52 3.15 -14.58 -6.32
C THR A 52 4.11 -14.30 -5.17
N LEU A 53 5.40 -14.59 -5.35
CA LEU A 53 6.42 -14.31 -4.34
C LEU A 53 6.45 -12.82 -3.99
N THR A 54 6.44 -11.93 -4.98
CA THR A 54 6.42 -10.48 -4.75
C THR A 54 5.16 -10.02 -4.00
N LEU A 55 3.99 -10.59 -4.30
CA LEU A 55 2.73 -10.25 -3.61
C LEU A 55 2.73 -10.66 -2.14
N TYR A 56 3.33 -11.80 -1.79
CA TYR A 56 3.37 -12.28 -0.41
C TYR A 56 4.60 -11.84 0.38
N LEU A 57 5.65 -11.36 -0.28
CA LEU A 57 6.87 -10.92 0.41
C LEU A 57 6.58 -9.77 1.39
N HIS A 58 5.85 -8.75 0.96
CA HIS A 58 5.48 -7.61 1.79
C HIS A 58 4.65 -8.01 3.03
N PRO A 59 3.53 -8.74 2.93
CA PRO A 59 2.77 -9.11 4.12
C PRO A 59 3.52 -10.07 5.06
N VAL A 60 4.34 -10.99 4.54
CA VAL A 60 5.19 -11.88 5.37
C VAL A 60 6.28 -11.08 6.10
N ALA A 61 6.98 -10.20 5.39
CA ALA A 61 7.98 -9.31 5.98
C ALA A 61 7.34 -8.35 7.00
N GLY A 62 6.14 -7.86 6.73
CA GLY A 62 5.34 -7.05 7.64
C GLY A 62 5.02 -7.79 8.94
N LEU A 63 4.56 -9.05 8.86
CA LEU A 63 4.30 -9.87 10.05
C LEU A 63 5.57 -10.10 10.88
N ALA A 64 6.69 -10.41 10.22
CA ALA A 64 7.98 -10.57 10.89
C ALA A 64 8.43 -9.27 11.57
N ALA A 65 8.24 -8.11 10.92
CA ALA A 65 8.57 -6.80 11.48
C ALA A 65 7.71 -6.49 12.72
N ILE A 66 6.42 -6.82 12.71
CA ILE A 66 5.52 -6.62 13.85
C ILE A 66 5.88 -7.53 15.02
N ALA A 67 6.19 -8.80 14.74
CA ALA A 67 6.67 -9.72 15.78
C ALA A 67 7.96 -9.21 16.43
N LEU A 68 8.90 -8.72 15.61
CA LEU A 68 10.13 -8.10 16.10
C LEU A 68 9.84 -6.83 16.90
N ALA A 69 8.90 -5.99 16.46
CA ALA A 69 8.48 -4.79 17.18
C ALA A 69 7.90 -5.12 18.56
N GLY A 70 7.03 -6.13 18.63
CA GLY A 70 6.46 -6.60 19.90
C GLY A 70 7.53 -7.14 20.84
N TYR A 71 8.50 -7.91 20.32
CA TYR A 71 9.63 -8.39 21.09
C TYR A 71 10.53 -7.25 21.59
N ASP A 72 10.85 -6.28 20.74
CA ASP A 72 11.67 -5.12 21.10
C ASP A 72 10.99 -4.24 22.15
N ALA A 73 9.69 -4.00 22.03
CA ALA A 73 8.92 -3.29 23.03
C ALA A 73 8.88 -4.03 24.38
N ARG A 74 8.77 -5.36 24.37
CA ARG A 74 8.89 -6.17 25.60
C ARG A 74 10.26 -5.97 26.26
N LEU A 75 11.35 -5.90 25.50
CA LEU A 75 12.68 -5.59 26.03
C LEU A 75 12.72 -4.17 26.59
N GLY A 76 12.11 -3.19 25.91
CA GLY A 76 11.94 -1.82 26.38
C GLY A 76 11.24 -1.76 27.74
N LEU A 77 10.13 -2.48 27.93
CA LEU A 77 9.43 -2.56 29.21
C LEU A 77 10.28 -3.23 30.30
N ARG A 78 10.93 -4.37 30.00
CA ARG A 78 11.84 -5.05 30.95
C ARG A 78 13.01 -4.17 31.38
N SER A 79 13.52 -3.32 30.48
CA SER A 79 14.64 -2.41 30.76
C SER A 79 14.33 -1.35 31.82
N ARG A 80 13.04 -1.14 32.13
CA ARG A 80 12.52 -0.20 33.12
C ARG A 80 12.18 -0.86 34.45
N SER A 81 12.28 -2.18 34.55
CA SER A 81 12.06 -2.92 35.79
C SER A 81 13.28 -2.81 36.73
N THR A 82 13.09 -3.19 37.99
CA THR A 82 14.17 -3.35 38.98
C THR A 82 14.82 -4.73 38.93
N ALA A 83 14.44 -5.58 37.96
CA ALA A 83 14.94 -6.94 37.84
C ALA A 83 16.43 -6.97 37.48
N ARG A 84 17.12 -8.04 37.92
CA ARG A 84 18.56 -8.24 37.69
C ARG A 84 18.97 -8.21 36.21
N ASP A 85 18.04 -8.54 35.32
CA ASP A 85 18.27 -8.60 33.87
C ASP A 85 17.92 -7.29 33.12
N ALA A 86 17.46 -6.25 33.81
CA ALA A 86 17.04 -4.98 33.20
C ALA A 86 18.15 -4.35 32.33
N GLY A 87 19.41 -4.43 32.77
CA GLY A 87 20.56 -3.96 32.00
C GLY A 87 20.80 -4.74 30.70
N ALA A 88 20.61 -6.06 30.72
CA ALA A 88 20.72 -6.89 29.53
C ALA A 88 19.57 -6.63 28.55
N ALA A 89 18.34 -6.47 29.06
CA ALA A 89 17.19 -6.09 28.26
C ALA A 89 17.40 -4.73 27.57
N ARG A 90 17.96 -3.74 28.28
CA ARG A 90 18.29 -2.42 27.74
C ARG A 90 19.28 -2.49 26.58
N ARG A 91 20.37 -3.26 26.74
CA ARG A 91 21.38 -3.43 25.68
C ARG A 91 20.79 -4.10 24.45
N ARG A 92 19.95 -5.13 24.64
CA ARG A 92 19.28 -5.82 23.52
C ARG A 92 18.28 -4.91 22.81
N HIS A 93 17.49 -4.14 23.55
CA HIS A 93 16.57 -3.15 22.98
C HIS A 93 17.32 -2.11 22.13
N ALA A 94 18.40 -1.53 22.68
CA ALA A 94 19.23 -0.57 21.95
C ALA A 94 19.92 -1.18 20.71
N ALA A 95 20.33 -2.45 20.77
CA ALA A 95 20.95 -3.13 19.65
C ALA A 95 19.94 -3.52 18.54
N LEU A 96 18.71 -3.87 18.91
CA LEU A 96 17.67 -4.29 17.96
C LEU A 96 16.93 -3.12 17.32
N GLY A 97 16.79 -1.99 18.01
CA GLY A 97 16.08 -0.81 17.51
C GLY A 97 16.43 -0.38 16.08
N PRO A 98 17.72 -0.24 15.72
CA PRO A 98 18.11 0.13 14.36
C PRO A 98 17.70 -0.90 13.30
N TRP A 99 17.77 -2.19 13.62
CA TRP A 99 17.38 -3.28 12.70
C TRP A 99 15.87 -3.33 12.51
N LEU A 100 15.11 -3.16 13.59
CA LEU A 100 13.66 -3.04 13.52
C LEU A 100 13.24 -1.87 12.63
N TYR A 101 13.84 -0.69 12.85
CA TYR A 101 13.57 0.49 12.05
C TYR A 101 13.89 0.26 10.57
N ALA A 102 15.08 -0.29 10.27
CA ALA A 102 15.48 -0.60 8.90
C ALA A 102 14.51 -1.58 8.24
N LEU A 103 14.11 -2.65 8.94
CA LEU A 103 13.15 -3.62 8.43
C LEU A 103 11.79 -2.97 8.13
N MET A 104 11.30 -2.08 9.00
CA MET A 104 10.02 -1.41 8.78
C MET A 104 10.06 -0.46 7.58
N VAL A 105 11.14 0.31 7.42
CA VAL A 105 11.34 1.20 6.27
C VAL A 105 11.45 0.39 4.96
N LEU A 106 12.23 -0.68 4.96
CA LEU A 106 12.37 -1.56 3.79
C LEU A 106 11.05 -2.24 3.44
N ASN A 107 10.28 -2.67 4.45
CA ASN A 107 8.97 -3.26 4.22
C ASN A 107 7.99 -2.24 3.61
N TRP A 108 7.95 -1.01 4.14
CA TRP A 108 7.14 0.08 3.59
C TRP A 108 7.53 0.42 2.15
N ALA A 109 8.83 0.59 1.88
CA ALA A 109 9.34 0.87 0.54
C ALA A 109 9.06 -0.27 -0.44
N GLY A 110 9.18 -1.53 0.01
CA GLY A 110 8.84 -2.71 -0.78
C GLY A 110 7.35 -2.77 -1.13
N GLY A 111 6.46 -2.40 -0.19
CA GLY A 111 5.03 -2.27 -0.46
C GLY A 111 4.73 -1.20 -1.50
N LEU A 112 5.37 -0.02 -1.39
CA LEU A 112 5.25 1.06 -2.36
C LEU A 112 5.73 0.64 -3.76
N ALA A 113 6.91 0.03 -3.84
CA ALA A 113 7.46 -0.46 -5.10
C ALA A 113 6.57 -1.53 -5.74
N THR A 114 6.03 -2.43 -4.92
CA THR A 114 5.10 -3.48 -5.38
C THR A 114 3.83 -2.87 -5.98
N MET A 115 3.24 -1.86 -5.33
CA MET A 115 2.08 -1.13 -5.86
C MET A 115 2.43 -0.39 -7.16
N ALA A 116 3.53 0.36 -7.17
CA ALA A 116 3.96 1.11 -8.35
C ALA A 116 4.22 0.21 -9.56
N TRP A 117 4.70 -1.01 -9.36
CA TRP A 117 4.96 -1.96 -10.45
C TRP A 117 3.77 -2.84 -10.83
N LEU A 118 3.00 -3.34 -9.86
CA LEU A 118 1.95 -4.33 -10.11
C LEU A 118 0.57 -3.71 -10.27
N ARG A 119 0.35 -2.50 -9.73
CA ARG A 119 -0.94 -1.80 -9.72
C ARG A 119 -0.77 -0.29 -9.89
N PRO A 120 -0.17 0.19 -11.00
CA PRO A 120 0.12 1.61 -11.20
C PRO A 120 -1.15 2.51 -11.22
N GLU A 121 -2.31 1.94 -11.56
CA GLU A 121 -3.60 2.65 -11.62
C GLU A 121 -4.24 2.83 -10.23
N GLU A 122 -3.86 1.99 -9.25
CA GLU A 122 -4.33 2.09 -7.86
C GLU A 122 -3.31 2.91 -7.07
N THR A 123 -3.66 4.16 -6.76
CA THR A 123 -2.74 5.05 -6.06
C THR A 123 -2.46 4.59 -4.63
N ALA A 124 -1.30 4.98 -4.13
CA ALA A 124 -0.86 4.90 -2.74
C ALA A 124 -1.74 5.75 -1.76
N GLY A 125 -2.98 6.10 -2.13
CA GLY A 125 -3.94 6.83 -1.30
C GLY A 125 -4.80 5.93 -0.41
N THR A 126 -4.54 4.61 -0.37
CA THR A 126 -5.29 3.71 0.51
C THR A 126 -4.95 4.00 1.97
N GLY A 127 -5.94 3.80 2.86
CA GLY A 127 -5.72 3.95 4.30
C GLY A 127 -4.51 3.14 4.80
N HIS A 128 -4.24 1.98 4.19
CA HIS A 128 -3.08 1.16 4.49
C HIS A 128 -1.75 1.89 4.19
N PHE A 129 -1.61 2.57 3.05
CA PHE A 129 -0.37 3.29 2.77
C PHE A 129 -0.19 4.53 3.65
N THR A 130 -1.28 5.25 3.92
CA THR A 130 -1.27 6.41 4.83
C THR A 130 -0.80 6.01 6.22
N ILE A 131 -1.40 4.97 6.81
CA ILE A 131 -1.01 4.48 8.14
C ILE A 131 0.42 3.92 8.12
N GLY A 132 0.83 3.20 7.07
CA GLY A 132 2.21 2.74 6.90
C GLY A 132 3.23 3.89 6.91
N THR A 133 2.90 5.00 6.26
CA THR A 133 3.74 6.21 6.23
C THR A 133 3.81 6.87 7.60
N VAL A 134 2.68 6.95 8.33
CA VAL A 134 2.64 7.47 9.70
C VAL A 134 3.47 6.60 10.65
N ILE A 135 3.41 5.27 10.52
CA ILE A 135 4.25 4.35 11.32
C ILE A 135 5.73 4.66 11.10
N VAL A 136 6.18 4.75 9.84
CA VAL A 136 7.57 5.08 9.52
C VAL A 136 7.94 6.45 10.10
N ALA A 137 7.10 7.46 9.95
CA ALA A 137 7.36 8.78 10.52
C ALA A 137 7.50 8.75 12.06
N VAL A 138 6.59 8.09 12.77
CA VAL A 138 6.64 7.93 14.22
C VAL A 138 7.90 7.19 14.66
N LEU A 139 8.26 6.10 13.97
CA LEU A 139 9.48 5.35 14.26
C LEU A 139 10.75 6.16 13.96
N THR A 140 10.77 6.97 12.90
CA THR A 140 11.88 7.89 12.62
C THR A 140 12.07 8.89 13.76
N VAL A 141 10.98 9.51 14.23
CA VAL A 141 11.04 10.42 15.39
C VAL A 141 11.53 9.65 16.62
N GLY A 142 11.02 8.45 16.88
CA GLY A 142 11.47 7.60 17.99
C GLY A 142 12.95 7.21 17.92
N ALA A 143 13.44 6.89 16.73
CA ALA A 143 14.83 6.51 16.46
C ALA A 143 15.77 7.70 16.65
N VAL A 144 15.40 8.88 16.15
CA VAL A 144 16.14 10.12 16.37
C VAL A 144 16.11 10.47 17.87
N LEU A 145 14.93 10.42 18.50
CA LEU A 145 14.74 10.71 19.92
C LEU A 145 15.57 9.81 20.84
N SER A 146 15.80 8.56 20.43
CA SER A 146 16.54 7.57 21.21
C SER A 146 17.96 8.03 21.57
N ARG A 147 18.57 8.91 20.76
CA ARG A 147 19.90 9.50 20.99
C ARG A 147 19.97 10.35 22.26
N TRP A 148 18.85 10.94 22.68
CA TRP A 148 18.79 11.80 23.87
C TRP A 148 18.22 11.09 25.11
N VAL A 149 17.78 9.84 24.99
CA VAL A 149 17.30 9.04 26.12
C VAL A 149 18.29 8.97 27.30
N PRO A 150 19.62 8.89 27.09
CA PRO A 150 20.57 8.88 28.21
C PRO A 150 20.65 10.19 28.99
N VAL A 151 20.37 11.33 28.35
CA VAL A 151 20.66 12.67 28.90
C VAL A 151 19.42 13.50 29.20
N ALA A 152 18.33 13.32 28.47
CA ALA A 152 17.14 14.16 28.57
C ALA A 152 15.98 13.43 29.28
N PRO A 153 15.46 13.96 30.40
CA PRO A 153 14.28 13.39 31.07
C PRO A 153 13.05 13.31 30.16
N ALA A 154 12.79 14.36 29.36
CA ALA A 154 11.69 14.38 28.41
C ALA A 154 11.77 13.24 27.38
N ALA A 155 12.97 12.94 26.85
CA ALA A 155 13.17 11.84 25.91
C ALA A 155 12.83 10.47 26.54
N ARG A 156 13.15 10.26 27.83
CA ARG A 156 12.80 9.02 28.57
C ARG A 156 11.29 8.83 28.78
N THR A 157 10.53 9.91 28.73
CA THR A 157 9.07 9.91 28.82
C THR A 157 8.42 9.76 27.44
N ILE A 158 8.90 10.49 26.44
CA ILE A 158 8.28 10.53 25.10
C ILE A 158 8.61 9.26 24.30
N HIS A 159 9.84 8.73 24.38
CA HIS A 159 10.25 7.56 23.62
C HIS A 159 9.32 6.34 23.77
N PRO A 160 8.93 5.90 24.99
CA PRO A 160 8.00 4.78 25.13
C PRO A 160 6.59 5.09 24.61
N LEU A 161 6.15 6.36 24.63
CA LEU A 161 4.85 6.75 24.06
C LEU A 161 4.86 6.60 22.52
N LEU A 162 5.94 7.02 21.88
CA LEU A 162 6.12 6.83 20.43
C LEU A 162 6.18 5.34 20.06
N GLY A 163 6.90 4.53 20.83
CA GLY A 163 6.96 3.08 20.63
C GLY A 163 5.59 2.41 20.79
N ALA A 164 4.82 2.78 21.82
CA ALA A 164 3.47 2.27 22.02
C ALA A 164 2.51 2.70 20.88
N ALA A 165 2.57 3.97 20.47
CA ALA A 165 1.79 4.47 19.34
C ALA A 165 2.12 3.72 18.05
N ALA A 166 3.41 3.50 17.75
CA ALA A 166 3.84 2.73 16.59
C ALA A 166 3.31 1.29 16.62
N LEU A 167 3.31 0.62 17.77
CA LEU A 167 2.76 -0.73 17.90
C LEU A 167 1.24 -0.79 17.68
N LEU A 168 0.49 0.16 18.24
CA LEU A 168 -0.95 0.25 18.02
C LEU A 168 -1.27 0.50 16.54
N LEU A 169 -0.54 1.41 15.91
CA LEU A 169 -0.64 1.66 14.48
C LEU A 169 -0.28 0.42 13.66
N CYS A 170 0.75 -0.35 14.05
CA CYS A 170 1.08 -1.62 13.40
C CYS A 170 -0.08 -2.63 13.49
N GLY A 171 -0.74 -2.74 14.64
CA GLY A 171 -1.94 -3.58 14.79
C GLY A 171 -3.06 -3.14 13.84
N PHE A 172 -3.32 -1.83 13.77
CA PHE A 172 -4.31 -1.26 12.85
C PHE A 172 -3.92 -1.47 11.37
N GLN A 173 -2.64 -1.35 11.04
CA GLN A 173 -2.08 -1.55 9.70
C GLN A 173 -2.34 -2.97 9.18
N VAL A 174 -2.21 -3.99 10.05
CA VAL A 174 -2.52 -5.39 9.70
C VAL A 174 -3.97 -5.52 9.31
N PHE A 175 -4.89 -4.96 10.10
CA PHE A 175 -6.32 -5.00 9.80
C PHE A 175 -6.64 -4.38 8.43
N LEU A 176 -6.03 -3.22 8.12
CA LEU A 176 -6.18 -2.59 6.81
C LEU A 176 -5.55 -3.42 5.68
N GLY A 177 -4.43 -4.08 5.94
CA GLY A 177 -3.75 -4.92 4.95
C GLY A 177 -4.53 -6.18 4.60
N LEU A 178 -5.17 -6.81 5.59
CA LEU A 178 -6.00 -8.00 5.37
C LEU A 178 -7.22 -7.70 4.49
N GLN A 179 -7.77 -6.48 4.52
CA GLN A 179 -8.86 -6.06 3.64
C GLN A 179 -8.43 -5.90 2.17
N LEU A 180 -7.12 -5.81 1.91
CA LEU A 180 -6.57 -5.67 0.56
C LEU A 180 -6.15 -7.01 -0.05
N LEU A 181 -6.22 -8.11 0.72
CA LEU A 181 -5.97 -9.45 0.19
C LEU A 181 -7.15 -9.88 -0.70
N PRO A 182 -6.87 -10.53 -1.84
CA PRO A 182 -7.89 -11.02 -2.77
C PRO A 182 -8.72 -12.18 -2.22
#